data_AF-A0A0M3JA06-F1
#
_entry.id   AF-A0A0M3JA06-F1
#
_cell.length_a   1.000
_cell.length_b   1.000
_cell.length_c   1.000
_cell.angle_alpha   90.00
_cell.angle_beta   90.00
_cell.angle_gamma   90.00
#
_symmetry.space_group_name_H-M   'P 1'
#
loop_
_entity.id
_entity.type
_entity.pdbx_description
1 polymer ?
#
loop_
_entity_poly.entity_id
_entity_poly.type
_entity_poly.pdbx_seq_one_letter_code
_entity_poly.pdbx_strand_id
1 'polypeptide(L)'
;IVFNTFAKGEWGKEERKSNPYKKGDDIDIRIRAHDSKFSISVDQKEVKEYEHRVPLSSVTHFSIDGDILVTYIHWGGKYYVSYLFLLFIIIIYYYYLILFITI
;
A
#
# COMPACT_ATOMS: atom_id res chain seq x y z
N ILE A 1 2.37 9.28 -13.40
CA ILE A 1 2.52 7.85 -13.05
C ILE A 1 1.33 7.09 -13.62
N VAL A 2 1.60 5.98 -14.33
CA VAL A 2 0.59 5.13 -14.96
C VAL A 2 0.63 3.76 -14.30
N PHE A 3 -0.53 3.20 -13.99
CA PHE A 3 -0.70 1.88 -13.40
C PHE A 3 -1.53 1.03 -14.37
N ASN A 4 -1.13 -0.22 -14.57
CA ASN A 4 -1.87 -1.15 -15.39
C ASN A 4 -1.58 -2.60 -14.99
N THR A 5 -2.38 -3.52 -15.51
CA THR A 5 -2.19 -4.97 -15.38
C THR A 5 -2.16 -5.57 -16.77
N PHE A 6 -1.14 -6.38 -17.03
CA PHE A 6 -1.08 -7.26 -18.17
C PHE A 6 -1.55 -8.65 -17.76
N ALA A 7 -2.59 -9.16 -18.39
CA ALA A 7 -3.14 -10.49 -18.10
C ALA A 7 -3.65 -11.11 -19.40
N LYS A 8 -3.53 -12.43 -19.53
CA LYS A 8 -4.00 -13.20 -20.70
C LYS A 8 -3.49 -12.66 -22.06
N GLY A 9 -2.30 -12.07 -22.08
CA GLY A 9 -1.68 -11.57 -23.31
C GLY A 9 -2.07 -10.15 -23.70
N GLU A 10 -2.84 -9.45 -22.87
CA GLU A 10 -3.37 -8.12 -23.18
C GLU A 10 -3.24 -7.14 -22.00
N TRP A 11 -3.11 -5.86 -22.34
CA TRP A 11 -3.09 -4.76 -21.37
C TRP A 11 -4.52 -4.35 -21.01
N GLY A 12 -4.78 -4.20 -19.71
CA GLY A 12 -6.04 -3.65 -19.23
C GLY A 12 -6.15 -2.13 -19.41
N LYS A 13 -7.21 -1.56 -18.80
CA LYS A 13 -7.44 -0.12 -18.76
C LYS A 13 -6.42 0.59 -17.87
N GLU A 14 -5.74 1.60 -18.40
CA GLU A 14 -4.79 2.39 -17.62
C GLU A 14 -5.45 3.23 -16.53
N GLU A 15 -4.75 3.37 -15.41
CA GLU A 15 -5.07 4.33 -14.35
C GLU A 15 -3.93 5.32 -14.20
N ARG A 16 -4.24 6.61 -14.14
CA ARG A 16 -3.23 7.67 -14.18
C ARG A 16 -3.28 8.54 -12.91
N LYS A 17 -2.11 8.91 -12.43
CA LYS A 17 -1.91 9.91 -11.37
C LYS A 17 -0.83 10.91 -11.78
N SER A 18 -0.90 12.12 -11.23
CA SER A 18 0.12 13.14 -11.44
C SER A 18 1.50 12.62 -11.04
N ASN A 19 2.53 12.98 -11.79
CA ASN A 19 3.91 12.68 -11.42
C ASN A 19 4.44 13.85 -10.57
N PRO A 20 4.79 13.64 -9.29
CA PRO A 20 5.36 14.70 -8.47
C PRO A 20 6.85 14.95 -8.75
N TYR A 21 7.55 13.98 -9.35
CA TYR A 21 9.00 14.04 -9.57
C TYR A 21 9.40 14.91 -10.76
N LYS A 22 10.55 15.59 -10.63
CA LYS A 22 11.24 16.24 -11.74
C LYS A 22 12.44 15.41 -12.16
N LYS A 23 12.94 15.67 -13.37
CA LYS A 23 14.11 14.97 -13.90
C LYS A 23 15.34 15.29 -13.06
N GLY A 24 16.02 14.26 -12.55
CA GLY A 24 17.24 14.37 -11.75
C GLY A 24 17.01 14.34 -10.23
N ASP A 25 15.76 14.39 -9.78
CA ASP A 25 15.43 14.23 -8.36
C ASP A 25 15.45 12.75 -7.96
N ASP A 26 15.78 12.48 -6.69
CA ASP A 26 15.65 11.15 -6.10
C ASP A 26 14.17 10.73 -6.02
N ILE A 27 13.92 9.42 -6.06
CA ILE A 27 12.58 8.85 -5.95
C ILE A 27 12.48 7.85 -4.79
N ASP A 28 11.37 7.88 -4.05
CA ASP A 28 10.97 6.90 -3.04
C ASP A 28 9.57 6.38 -3.37
N ILE A 29 9.50 5.20 -3.99
CA ILE A 29 8.25 4.52 -4.33
C ILE A 29 8.09 3.31 -3.42
N ARG A 30 6.95 3.23 -2.73
CA ARG A 30 6.60 2.12 -1.85
C ARG A 30 5.29 1.51 -2.28
N ILE A 31 5.27 0.19 -2.42
CA ILE A 31 4.08 -0.57 -2.81
C ILE A 31 3.77 -1.54 -1.68
N ARG A 32 2.63 -1.34 -1.01
CA ARG A 32 2.15 -2.22 0.05
C ARG A 32 1.00 -3.08 -0.47
N ALA A 33 1.14 -4.38 -0.34
CA ALA A 33 0.05 -5.31 -0.63
C ALA A 33 -0.95 -5.37 0.52
N HIS A 34 -2.23 -5.24 0.19
CA HIS A 34 -3.38 -5.53 1.02
C HIS A 34 -4.19 -6.65 0.37
N ASP A 35 -5.20 -7.18 1.07
CA ASP A 35 -6.00 -8.31 0.58
C ASP A 35 -6.77 -7.98 -0.71
N SER A 36 -7.21 -6.73 -0.88
CA SER A 36 -8.00 -6.27 -2.02
C SER A 36 -7.27 -5.35 -3.01
N LYS A 37 -6.12 -4.80 -2.61
CA LYS A 37 -5.44 -3.73 -3.37
C LYS A 37 -3.94 -3.63 -3.09
N PHE A 38 -3.24 -2.90 -3.93
CA PHE A 38 -1.96 -2.28 -3.60
C PHE A 38 -2.19 -0.83 -3.17
N SER A 39 -1.59 -0.43 -2.05
CA SER A 39 -1.42 0.97 -1.68
C SER A 39 -0.04 1.43 -2.14
N ILE A 40 0.00 2.45 -3.00
CA ILE A 40 1.23 3.01 -3.54
C ILE A 40 1.46 4.38 -2.92
N SER A 41 2.64 4.54 -2.32
CA SER A 41 3.12 5.78 -1.76
C SER A 41 4.34 6.28 -2.52
N VAL A 42 4.40 7.60 -2.67
CA VAL A 42 5.49 8.34 -3.29
C VAL A 42 5.95 9.37 -2.26
N ASP A 43 7.24 9.37 -1.95
CA ASP A 43 7.85 10.22 -0.91
C ASP A 43 7.09 10.11 0.42
N GLN A 44 6.78 8.86 0.80
CA GLN A 44 6.04 8.49 2.01
C GLN A 44 4.56 8.97 2.06
N LYS A 45 4.06 9.62 1.02
CA LYS A 45 2.65 10.02 0.89
C LYS A 45 1.89 9.05 0.00
N GLU A 46 0.77 8.53 0.48
CA GLU A 46 -0.10 7.68 -0.35
C GLU A 46 -0.67 8.48 -1.53
N VAL A 47 -0.49 7.96 -2.75
CA VAL A 47 -0.93 8.63 -3.98
C VAL A 47 -1.95 7.81 -4.75
N LYS A 48 -1.98 6.49 -4.54
CA LYS A 48 -2.85 5.60 -5.29
C LYS A 48 -3.18 4.33 -4.52
N GLU A 49 -4.46 3.98 -4.56
CA GLU A 49 -4.94 2.64 -4.31
C GLU A 49 -5.24 1.96 -5.66
N TYR A 50 -4.66 0.79 -5.88
CA TYR A 50 -4.82 0.01 -7.11
C TYR A 50 -5.42 -1.36 -6.78
N GLU A 51 -6.68 -1.57 -7.15
CA GLU A 51 -7.38 -2.82 -6.87
C GLU A 51 -6.76 -3.99 -7.63
N HIS A 52 -6.75 -5.17 -6.99
CA HIS A 52 -6.22 -6.38 -7.61
C HIS A 52 -7.09 -6.82 -8.78
N ARG A 53 -6.54 -6.81 -10.00
CA ARG A 53 -7.20 -7.34 -11.21
C ARG A 53 -6.87 -8.81 -11.49
N VAL A 54 -5.85 -9.32 -10.81
CA VAL A 54 -5.39 -10.72 -10.81
C VAL A 54 -5.05 -11.12 -9.38
N PRO A 55 -5.05 -12.42 -9.03
CA PRO A 55 -4.71 -12.86 -7.69
C PRO A 55 -3.33 -12.36 -7.25
N LEU A 56 -3.23 -11.77 -6.06
CA LEU A 56 -1.95 -11.32 -5.50
C LEU A 56 -0.91 -12.46 -5.44
N SER A 57 -1.35 -13.68 -5.19
CA SER A 57 -0.51 -14.89 -5.16
C SER A 57 0.17 -15.22 -6.50
N SER A 58 -0.29 -14.64 -7.61
CA SER A 58 0.37 -14.80 -8.92
C SER A 58 1.66 -13.98 -9.04
N VAL A 59 1.88 -13.01 -8.16
CA VAL A 59 3.11 -12.20 -8.14
C VAL A 59 4.24 -13.01 -7.51
N THR A 60 5.19 -13.43 -8.33
CA THR A 60 6.36 -14.23 -7.89
C THR A 60 7.68 -13.47 -8.03
N HIS A 61 7.71 -12.45 -8.86
CA HIS A 61 8.90 -11.68 -9.20
C HIS A 61 8.53 -10.20 -9.34
N PHE A 62 9.53 -9.33 -9.20
CA PHE A 62 9.42 -7.92 -9.58
C PHE A 62 10.66 -7.54 -10.39
N SER A 63 10.53 -6.52 -11.22
CA SER A 63 11.61 -5.99 -12.05
C SER A 63 11.57 -4.47 -12.05
N ILE A 64 12.74 -3.84 -12.15
CA ILE A 64 12.90 -2.41 -12.29
C ILE A 64 13.76 -2.20 -13.53
N ASP A 65 13.29 -1.33 -14.42
CA ASP A 65 13.97 -1.00 -15.68
C ASP A 65 13.66 0.46 -16.07
N GLY A 66 14.50 1.04 -16.93
CA GLY A 66 14.41 2.41 -17.41
C GLY A 66 15.50 3.36 -16.89
N ASP A 67 15.29 4.66 -17.08
CA ASP A 67 16.24 5.73 -16.74
C ASP A 67 16.30 5.99 -15.22
N ILE A 68 16.84 5.04 -14.47
CA ILE A 68 16.96 5.10 -13.02
C ILE A 68 18.26 4.48 -12.52
N LEU A 69 18.92 5.13 -11.55
CA LEU A 69 19.98 4.53 -10.76
C LEU A 69 19.37 3.98 -9.46
N VAL A 70 19.28 2.67 -9.34
CA VAL A 70 18.73 2.02 -8.14
C VAL A 70 19.75 2.09 -7.00
N THR A 71 19.39 2.77 -5.92
CA THR A 71 20.23 2.92 -4.72
C THR A 71 19.80 2.02 -3.56
N TYR A 72 18.51 1.69 -3.46
CA TYR A 72 17.97 0.87 -2.37
C TYR A 72 16.75 0.07 -2.82
N ILE A 73 16.72 -1.22 -2.46
CA ILE A 73 15.56 -2.11 -2.62
C ILE A 73 15.40 -2.93 -1.35
N HIS A 74 14.17 -3.04 -0.87
CA HIS A 74 13.81 -3.93 0.23
C HIS A 74 12.36 -4.39 0.09
N TRP A 75 12.09 -5.65 0.44
CA TRP A 75 10.74 -6.21 0.51
C TRP A 75 10.55 -6.95 1.82
N GLY A 76 9.31 -6.96 2.33
CA GLY A 76 8.95 -7.65 3.56
C GLY A 76 8.00 -6.82 4.42
N GLY A 77 8.01 -7.11 5.73
CA GLY A 77 7.07 -6.53 6.67
C GLY A 77 5.76 -7.30 6.76
N LYS A 78 4.91 -6.88 7.70
CA LYS A 78 3.60 -7.45 7.96
C LYS A 78 2.68 -6.40 8.57
N TYR A 79 1.42 -6.74 8.80
CA TYR A 79 0.60 -5.93 9.70
C TYR A 79 1.10 -6.10 11.13
N TYR A 80 1.68 -5.03 11.66
CA TYR A 80 2.06 -4.96 13.06
C TYR A 80 0.85 -4.48 13.85
N VAL A 81 0.29 -5.36 14.69
CA VAL A 81 -0.78 -4.99 15.61
C VAL A 81 -0.17 -4.08 16.68
N SER A 82 -0.66 -2.84 16.76
CA SER A 82 -0.32 -1.96 17.87
C SER A 82 -1.09 -2.40 19.10
N TYR A 83 -0.40 -3.07 20.03
CA TYR A 83 -0.99 -3.46 21.32
C TYR A 83 -1.48 -2.26 22.12
N LEU A 84 -0.81 -1.10 21.99
CA LEU A 84 -1.24 0.13 22.63
C LEU A 84 -2.61 0.59 22.11
N PHE A 85 -2.84 0.48 20.80
CA PHE A 85 -4.13 0.79 20.20
C PHE A 85 -5.21 -0.22 20.60
N LEU A 86 -4.86 -1.51 20.68
CA LEU A 86 -5.77 -2.55 21.17
C LEU A 86 -6.18 -2.29 22.62
N LEU A 87 -5.22 -1.96 23.49
CA LEU A 87 -5.45 -1.57 24.88
C LEU A 87 -6.39 -0.36 24.98
N PHE A 88 -6.20 0.64 24.13
CA PHE A 88 -7.07 1.82 24.09
C PHE A 88 -8.53 1.47 23.74
N ILE A 89 -8.75 0.62 22.72
CA ILE A 89 -10.09 0.13 22.36
C ILE A 89 -10.72 -0.64 23.52
N ILE A 90 -9.95 -1.52 24.17
CA ILE A 90 -10.43 -2.31 25.30
C ILE A 90 -10.86 -1.40 26.46
N ILE A 91 -10.04 -0.40 26.82
CA ILE A 91 -10.37 0.56 27.89
C ILE A 91 -11.66 1.32 27.58
N ILE A 92 -11.81 1.81 26.35
CA ILE A 92 -13.03 2.50 25.91
C ILE A 92 -14.25 1.58 26.04
N TYR A 93 -14.15 0.35 25.56
CA TYR A 93 -15.24 -0.62 25.64
C TYR A 93 -15.65 -0.91 27.10
N TYR A 94 -14.69 -1.14 28.00
CA TYR A 94 -14.97 -1.37 29.42
C TYR A 94 -15.60 -0.15 30.09
N TYR A 95 -15.16 1.07 29.75
CA TYR A 95 -15.76 2.30 30.26
C TYR A 95 -17.24 2.41 29.87
N TYR A 96 -17.56 2.18 28.60
CA TYR A 96 -18.96 2.20 28.12
C TYR A 96 -19.80 1.06 28.72
N LEU A 97 -19.22 -0.12 28.92
CA LEU A 97 -19.90 -1.24 29.58
C LEU A 97 -20.23 -0.92 31.04
N ILE A 98 -19.30 -0.34 31.80
CA ILE A 98 -19.53 0.09 33.18
C ILE A 98 -20.63 1.14 33.23
N LEU A 99 -20.56 2.15 32.36
CA LEU A 99 -21.57 3.21 32.29
C LEU A 99 -22.97 2.65 32.02
N PHE A 100 -23.10 1.69 31.09
CA PHE A 100 -24.36 1.02 30.77
C PHE A 100 -24.93 0.22 31.95
N ILE A 101 -24.09 -0.43 32.76
CA ILE A 101 -24.54 -1.22 33.92
C ILE A 101 -24.97 -0.32 35.09
N THR A 102 -24.44 0.90 35.18
CA THR A 102 -24.72 1.85 36.28
C THR A 102 -25.91 2.78 36.06
N ILE A 103 -26.56 2.73 34.89
CA ILE A 103 -27.77 3.50 34.54
C ILE A 103 -28.98 2.57 34.59
#